data_AF-A0A969GZ02-F1
#
_entry.id   AF-A0A969GZ02-F1
#
_cell.length_a   1.000
_cell.length_b   1.000
_cell.length_c   1.000
_cell.angle_alpha   90.00
_cell.angle_beta   90.00
_cell.angle_gamma   90.00
#
_symmetry.space_group_name_H-M   'P 1'
#
loop_
_entity.id
_entity.type
_entity.pdbx_description
1 polymer ?
#
loop_
_entity_poly.entity_id
_entity_poly.type
_entity_poly.pdbx_seq_one_letter_code
_entity_poly.pdbx_strand_id
1 'polypeptide(L)' 'LYRDRGFATSKPVTADFYFSNPETLCLRTEYKGSVFEEELKLIGQQYRTRQTIISREGEQQMIGQYLEKRLA' A
#
# COMPACT_ATOMS: atom_id res chain seq x y z
N LEU A 1 8.78 -0.05 7.22
CA LEU A 1 8.50 -1.44 6.80
C LEU A 1 9.49 -1.84 5.71
N TYR A 2 10.40 -2.76 6.00
CA TYR A 2 11.36 -3.24 5.00
C TYR A 2 10.69 -4.18 4.00
N ARG A 3 10.95 -3.96 2.72
CA ARG A 3 10.50 -4.81 1.62
C ARG A 3 11.70 -5.26 0.82
N ASP A 4 11.71 -6.54 0.47
CA ASP A 4 12.77 -7.20 -0.29
C ASP A 4 12.93 -6.59 -1.70
N ARG A 5 11.81 -6.20 -2.33
CA ARG A 5 11.76 -5.56 -3.65
C ARG A 5 10.56 -4.65 -3.79
N GLY A 6 10.64 -3.69 -4.71
CA GLY A 6 9.50 -2.91 -5.19
C GLY A 6 8.93 -3.48 -6.49
N PHE A 7 7.75 -3.01 -6.91
CA PHE A 7 7.12 -3.43 -8.17
C PHE A 7 8.04 -3.20 -9.39
N ALA A 8 8.82 -2.11 -9.42
CA ALA A 8 9.73 -1.77 -10.52
C ALA A 8 11.21 -1.67 -10.09
N THR A 9 11.57 -2.33 -8.99
CA THR A 9 12.96 -2.37 -8.52
C THR A 9 13.27 -3.68 -7.82
N SER A 10 14.35 -4.33 -8.22
CA SER A 10 14.88 -5.53 -7.55
C SER A 10 15.67 -5.20 -6.28
N LYS A 11 15.92 -3.91 -6.01
CA LYS A 11 16.59 -3.47 -4.79
C LYS A 11 15.58 -3.41 -3.64
N PRO A 12 16.03 -3.69 -2.39
CA PRO A 12 15.22 -3.48 -1.21
C PRO A 12 14.71 -2.04 -1.13
N VAL A 13 13.48 -1.88 -0.65
CA VAL A 13 12.85 -0.58 -0.42
C VAL A 13 12.31 -0.53 1.00
N THR A 14 12.41 0.64 1.61
CA THR A 14 11.77 0.89 2.91
C THR A 14 10.51 1.69 2.64
N ALA A 15 9.40 1.26 3.23
CA ALA A 15 8.16 2.01 3.21
C ALA A 15 7.91 2.65 4.56
N ASP A 16 7.46 3.90 4.54
CA ASP A 16 6.91 4.56 5.71
C ASP A 16 5.54 3.97 6.01
N PHE A 17 5.20 3.89 7.28
CA PHE A 17 3.93 3.34 7.71
C PHE A 17 3.47 3.97 9.01
N TYR A 18 2.17 4.05 9.16
CA TYR A 18 1.53 4.46 10.40
C TYR A 18 0.14 3.83 10.48
N PHE A 19 -0.40 3.75 11.69
CA PHE A 19 -1.78 3.38 11.91
C PHE A 19 -2.59 4.65 12.14
N SER A 20 -3.59 4.91 11.29
CA SER A 20 -4.52 6.03 11.52
C SER A 20 -5.53 5.71 12.63
N ASN A 21 -5.78 4.42 12.83
CA ASN A 21 -6.47 3.82 13.96
C ASN A 21 -6.04 2.33 14.06
N PRO A 22 -6.42 1.58 15.12
CA PRO A 22 -5.98 0.19 15.29
C PRO A 22 -6.35 -0.78 14.15
N GLU A 23 -7.33 -0.44 13.31
CA GLU A 23 -7.84 -1.29 12.23
C GLU A 23 -7.36 -0.84 10.84
N THR A 24 -6.71 0.32 10.73
CA THR A 24 -6.27 0.92 9.47
C THR A 24 -4.77 1.18 9.46
N LEU A 25 -4.05 0.46 8.59
CA LEU A 25 -2.64 0.66 8.29
C LEU A 25 -2.51 1.50 7.02
N CYS A 26 -1.76 2.59 7.10
CA CYS A 26 -1.36 3.40 5.97
C CYS A 26 0.12 3.13 5.63
N LEU A 27 0.42 2.99 4.35
CA LEU A 27 1.76 2.73 3.82
C LEU A 27 2.09 3.75 2.75
N ARG A 28 3.32 4.23 2.75
CA ARG A 28 3.89 5.00 1.66
C ARG A 28 5.19 4.37 1.22
N THR A 29 5.26 3.96 -0.04
CA THR A 29 6.49 3.42 -0.65
C THR A 29 6.88 4.33 -1.79
N GLU A 30 8.13 4.81 -1.78
CA GLU A 30 8.63 5.68 -2.82
C GLU A 30 9.99 5.19 -3.34
N TYR A 31 10.11 5.09 -4.66
CA TYR A 31 11.37 4.81 -5.32
C TYR A 31 11.33 5.22 -6.79
N LYS A 32 12.45 5.71 -7.32
CA LYS A 32 12.62 6.05 -8.75
C LYS A 32 11.46 6.92 -9.30
N GLY A 33 11.07 7.93 -8.53
CA GLY A 33 9.97 8.85 -8.88
C GLY A 33 8.57 8.23 -8.87
N SER A 34 8.44 6.95 -8.52
CA SER A 34 7.15 6.27 -8.34
C SER A 34 6.77 6.25 -6.87
N VAL A 35 5.51 6.56 -6.59
CA VAL A 35 4.93 6.67 -5.26
C VAL A 35 3.72 5.75 -5.19
N PHE A 36 3.66 4.93 -4.14
CA PHE A 36 2.56 4.04 -3.84
C PHE A 36 2.06 4.37 -2.44
N GLU A 37 0.87 4.93 -2.37
CA GLU A 37 0.18 5.25 -1.12
C GLU A 37 -0.95 4.26 -0.94
N GLU A 38 -0.89 3.45 0.11
CA GLU A 38 -1.86 2.39 0.37
C GLU A 38 -2.54 2.61 1.73
N GLU A 39 -3.87 2.47 1.75
CA GLU A 39 -4.65 2.33 2.98
C GLU A 39 -5.23 0.92 3.04
N LEU A 40 -4.91 0.19 4.11
CA LEU A 40 -5.38 -1.16 4.37
C LEU A 40 -6.23 -1.14 5.62
N LYS A 41 -7.52 -1.44 5.47
CA LYS A 41 -8.48 -1.43 6.58
C LYS A 41 -9.06 -2.82 6.82
N LEU A 42 -8.94 -3.31 8.05
CA LEU A 42 -9.61 -4.54 8.48
C LEU A 42 -11.12 -4.27 8.63
N ILE A 43 -11.94 -5.12 8.03
CA ILE A 43 -13.40 -5.04 8.12
C ILE A 43 -13.91 -6.30 8.82
N GLY A 44 -14.27 -6.15 10.09
CA GLY A 44 -14.60 -7.28 10.96
C GLY A 44 -13.39 -8.21 11.12
N GLN A 45 -13.57 -9.50 10.90
CA GLN A 45 -12.48 -10.50 11.04
C GLN A 45 -12.11 -11.19 9.71
N GLN A 46 -12.99 -11.11 8.72
CA GLN A 46 -12.92 -11.92 7.50
C GLN A 46 -12.52 -11.14 6.26
N TYR A 47 -12.55 -9.81 6.31
CA TYR A 47 -12.35 -8.97 5.14
C TYR A 47 -11.32 -7.87 5.40
N ARG A 48 -10.66 -7.45 4.33
CA ARG A 48 -9.80 -6.27 4.31
C ARG A 48 -10.10 -5.48 3.05
N THR A 49 -10.29 -4.17 3.17
CA THR A 49 -10.25 -3.28 2.02
C THR A 49 -8.85 -2.75 1.86
N ARG A 50 -8.37 -2.66 0.62
CA ARG A 50 -7.14 -1.98 0.28
C ARG A 50 -7.39 -0.97 -0.82
N GLN A 51 -6.97 0.26 -0.60
CA GLN A 51 -7.00 1.31 -1.60
C GLN A 51 -5.56 1.76 -1.85
N THR A 52 -5.23 2.01 -3.11
CA THR A 52 -3.88 2.41 -3.51
C THR A 52 -3.96 3.57 -4.49
N ILE A 53 -3.17 4.61 -4.25
CA ILE A 53 -2.89 5.66 -5.24
C ILE A 53 -1.47 5.41 -5.75
N ILE A 54 -1.33 5.33 -7.07
CA ILE A 54 -0.04 5.19 -7.73
C ILE A 54 0.23 6.48 -8.50
N SER A 55 1.32 7.14 -8.16
CA SER A 55 1.77 8.36 -8.82
C SER A 55 3.18 8.18 -9.37
N ARG A 56 3.51 8.87 -10.45
CA ARG A 56 4.84 8.88 -11.05
C ARG A 56 5.21 10.29 -11.47
N GLU A 57 6.38 10.75 -11.07
CA GLU A 57 6.85 12.14 -11.30
C GLU A 57 5.83 13.19 -10.84
N GLY A 58 5.14 12.93 -9.73
CA GLY A 58 4.11 13.83 -9.17
C GLY A 58 2.72 13.72 -9.81
N GLU A 59 2.55 12.96 -10.89
CA GLU A 59 1.26 12.77 -11.55
C GLU A 59 0.59 11.46 -11.15
N GLN A 60 -0.69 11.53 -10.78
CA GLN A 60 -1.49 10.34 -10.46
C GLN A 60 -1.71 9.51 -11.74
N GLN A 61 -1.29 8.24 -11.70
CA GLN A 61 -1.40 7.31 -12.81
C GLN A 61 -2.59 6.36 -12.65
N MET A 62 -2.84 5.89 -11.42
CA MET A 62 -3.85 4.86 -11.16
C MET A 62 -4.36 4.94 -9.73
N ILE A 63 -5.63 4.58 -9.58
CA ILE A 63 -6.23 4.24 -8.28
C ILE A 63 -6.63 2.76 -8.32
N GLY A 64 -6.15 1.98 -7.36
CA GLY A 64 -6.55 0.60 -7.13
C GLY A 64 -7.49 0.48 -5.94
N GLN A 65 -8.51 -0.35 -6.06
CA GLN A 65 -9.42 -0.68 -4.95
C GLN A 65 -9.63 -2.20 -4.91
N TYR A 66 -9.48 -2.78 -3.73
CA TYR A 66 -9.51 -4.22 -3.53
C TYR A 66 -10.37 -4.56 -2.32
N LEU A 67 -11.19 -5.61 -2.45
CA LEU A 67 -11.78 -6.33 -1.34
C LEU A 67 -11.09 -7.69 -1.23
N GLU A 68 -10.39 -7.90 -0.13
CA GLU A 68 -9.63 -9.10 0.15
C GLU A 68 -10.38 -9.92 1.20
N LYS A 69 -10.59 -11.21 0.93
CA LYS A 69 -11.31 -12.14 1.83
C LYS A 69 -10.33 -13.13 2.43
N ARG A 70 -10.37 -13.31 3.75
CA ARG A 70 -9.67 -14.38 4.45
C ARG A 70 -10.21 -15.73 3.96
N LEU A 71 -9.32 -16.57 3.45
CA LEU A 71 -9.62 -17.97 3.16
C LEU A 71 -9.55 -18.78 4.47
N ALA A 72 -10.35 -19.84 4.54
CA ALA A 72 -10.41 -20.75 5.68
C ALA A 72 -9.08 -21.49 5.88
#